data_AF-A0A5P8Z2B2-F1
#
_entry.id   AF-A0A5P8Z2B2-F1
#
_cell.length_a   1.000
_cell.length_b   1.000
_cell.length_c   1.000
_cell.angle_alpha   90.00
_cell.angle_beta   90.00
_cell.angle_gamma   90.00
#
_symmetry.space_group_name_H-M   'P 1'
#
loop_
_entity.id
_entity.type
_entity.pdbx_description
1 polymer ?
#
loop_
_entity_poly.entity_id
_entity_poly.type
_entity_poly.pdbx_seq_one_letter_code
_entity_poly.pdbx_strand_id
1 'polypeptide(L)'
;MLYVRFPLSLRNVDDLLHERGIEISHETVRYWWNRFGPTFAAEIRKRRIEGLRSSRWRWRLDEVFVTIIGKTHYLWRAVDHEGEVLESVVTKRSDCKGALKFLRELMKRHGRVEVLTTDTLRSYSAAVHDVGHINHEAEGRWINNRAENSHLSLRRRERAMLRFRRILSLQKFAAVHSSAHDHFN
;
A
#
# COMPACT_ATOMS: atom_id res chain seq x y z
N MET A 1 -11.93 10.36 -9.25
CA MET A 1 -10.97 9.29 -8.87
C MET A 1 -10.65 8.29 -10.00
N LEU A 2 -11.00 8.56 -11.27
CA LEU A 2 -10.72 7.65 -12.40
C LEU A 2 -9.24 7.26 -12.49
N TYR A 3 -8.35 8.25 -12.34
CA TYR A 3 -6.93 8.01 -12.30
C TYR A 3 -6.58 6.98 -11.24
N VAL A 4 -7.09 7.05 -10.01
CA VAL A 4 -6.69 6.16 -8.88
C VAL A 4 -7.25 4.75 -9.00
N ARG A 5 -8.45 4.63 -9.55
CA ARG A 5 -9.19 3.36 -9.62
C ARG A 5 -8.75 2.48 -10.78
N PHE A 6 -8.46 3.07 -11.93
CA PHE A 6 -8.13 2.34 -13.15
C PHE A 6 -6.63 2.40 -13.45
N PRO A 7 -6.06 1.41 -14.16
CA PRO A 7 -4.65 1.39 -14.55
C PRO A 7 -4.39 2.36 -15.72
N LEU A 8 -4.80 3.62 -15.58
CA LEU A 8 -4.64 4.66 -16.59
C LEU A 8 -3.34 5.42 -16.38
N SER A 9 -2.65 5.71 -17.48
CA SER A 9 -1.54 6.66 -17.48
C SER A 9 -2.08 8.09 -17.32
N LEU A 10 -1.23 9.05 -16.93
CA LEU A 10 -1.63 10.46 -16.87
C LEU A 10 -2.09 10.99 -18.24
N ARG A 11 -1.51 10.47 -19.33
CA ARG A 11 -1.89 10.82 -20.71
C ARG A 11 -3.25 10.23 -21.07
N ASN A 12 -3.53 8.99 -20.68
CA ASN A 12 -4.85 8.41 -20.92
C ASN A 12 -5.96 9.21 -20.22
N VAL A 13 -5.67 9.81 -19.05
CA VAL A 13 -6.65 10.65 -18.35
C VAL A 13 -6.83 12.00 -19.05
N ASP A 14 -5.75 12.56 -19.59
CA ASP A 14 -5.77 13.75 -20.45
C ASP A 14 -6.66 13.49 -21.68
N ASP A 15 -6.37 12.42 -22.43
CA ASP A 15 -7.14 12.01 -23.62
C ASP A 15 -8.63 11.81 -23.32
N LEU A 16 -8.97 11.12 -22.22
CA LEU A 16 -10.37 10.89 -21.81
C LEU A 16 -11.12 12.17 -21.41
N LEU A 17 -10.42 13.17 -20.91
CA LEU A 17 -11.01 14.46 -20.57
C LEU A 17 -11.13 15.34 -21.81
N HIS A 18 -10.17 15.24 -22.73
CA HIS A 18 -10.22 15.87 -24.03
C HIS A 18 -11.42 15.39 -24.86
N GLU A 19 -11.71 14.08 -24.87
CA GLU A 19 -12.93 13.52 -25.50
C GLU A 19 -14.24 14.12 -24.95
N ARG A 20 -14.21 14.67 -23.72
CA ARG A 20 -15.36 15.33 -23.08
C ARG A 20 -15.36 16.85 -23.25
N GLY A 21 -14.48 17.39 -24.09
CA GLY A 21 -14.32 18.83 -24.32
C GLY A 21 -13.58 19.57 -23.21
N ILE A 22 -12.88 18.85 -22.32
CA ILE A 22 -12.10 19.45 -21.24
C ILE A 22 -10.63 19.45 -21.65
N GLU A 23 -10.13 20.61 -22.07
CA GLU A 23 -8.71 20.80 -22.39
C GLU A 23 -7.89 21.01 -21.12
N ILE A 24 -7.14 19.99 -20.74
CA ILE A 24 -6.14 20.09 -19.67
C ILE A 24 -4.88 19.36 -20.11
N SER A 25 -3.74 19.70 -19.53
CA SER A 25 -2.53 18.90 -19.72
C SER A 25 -2.43 17.77 -18.71
N HIS A 26 -1.77 16.68 -19.07
CA HIS A 26 -1.37 15.63 -18.13
C HIS A 26 -0.60 16.15 -16.89
N GLU A 27 0.07 17.31 -16.97
CA GLU A 27 0.72 17.97 -15.83
C GLU A 27 -0.31 18.53 -14.83
N THR A 28 -1.45 19.00 -15.32
CA THR A 28 -2.58 19.46 -14.49
C THR A 28 -3.14 18.29 -13.69
N VAL A 29 -3.35 17.13 -14.33
CA VAL A 29 -3.77 15.89 -13.66
C VAL A 29 -2.75 15.49 -12.58
N ARG A 30 -1.45 15.57 -12.90
CA ARG A 30 -0.37 15.30 -11.95
C ARG A 30 -0.37 16.27 -10.76
N TYR A 31 -0.61 17.55 -11.01
CA TYR A 31 -0.71 18.57 -9.97
C TYR A 31 -1.89 18.30 -9.03
N TRP A 32 -3.08 18.04 -9.58
CA TRP A 32 -4.26 17.67 -8.79
C TRP A 32 -4.05 16.41 -7.97
N TRP A 33 -3.47 15.37 -8.57
CA TRP A 33 -3.08 14.16 -7.84
C TRP A 33 -2.14 14.49 -6.66
N ASN A 34 -1.15 15.35 -6.90
CA ASN A 34 -0.20 15.72 -5.88
C ASN A 34 -0.81 16.54 -4.74
N ARG A 35 -1.76 17.42 -5.06
CA ARG A 35 -2.41 18.32 -4.12
C ARG A 35 -3.51 17.62 -3.33
N PHE A 36 -4.40 16.90 -4.00
CA PHE A 36 -5.61 16.37 -3.40
C PHE A 36 -5.51 14.88 -3.01
N GLY A 37 -4.66 14.10 -3.67
CA GLY A 37 -4.50 12.67 -3.39
C GLY A 37 -4.21 12.37 -1.92
N PRO A 38 -3.25 13.04 -1.27
CA PRO A 38 -2.98 12.85 0.16
C PRO A 38 -4.16 13.20 1.06
N THR A 39 -4.87 14.29 0.75
CA THR A 39 -6.03 14.74 1.52
C THR A 39 -7.16 13.72 1.46
N PHE A 40 -7.49 13.22 0.26
CA PHE A 40 -8.50 12.17 0.10
C PHE A 40 -8.09 10.87 0.78
N ALA A 41 -6.82 10.45 0.66
CA ALA A 41 -6.36 9.24 1.32
C ALA A 41 -6.41 9.37 2.85
N ALA A 42 -6.06 10.54 3.40
CA ALA A 42 -6.14 10.80 4.83
C ALA A 42 -7.59 10.75 5.32
N GLU A 43 -8.52 11.39 4.60
CA GLU A 43 -9.94 11.41 4.95
C GLU A 43 -10.57 10.00 4.87
N ILE A 44 -10.27 9.23 3.82
CA ILE A 44 -10.75 7.85 3.67
C ILE A 44 -10.20 6.98 4.82
N ARG A 45 -8.90 7.09 5.12
CA ARG A 45 -8.28 6.35 6.24
C ARG A 45 -8.91 6.73 7.58
N LYS A 46 -9.13 8.03 7.83
CA LYS A 46 -9.73 8.52 9.07
C LYS A 46 -11.12 7.91 9.28
N ARG A 47 -12.00 8.03 8.28
CA ARG A 47 -13.34 7.44 8.32
C ARG A 47 -13.32 5.92 8.52
N ARG A 48 -12.33 5.23 7.95
CA ARG A 48 -12.15 3.78 8.11
C ARG A 48 -11.77 3.39 9.53
N ILE A 49 -10.82 4.11 10.13
CA ILE A 49 -10.39 3.88 11.51
C ILE A 49 -11.53 4.19 12.48
N GLU A 50 -12.23 5.31 12.30
CA GLU A 50 -13.36 5.71 13.14
C GLU A 50 -14.56 4.77 13.00
N GLY A 51 -14.77 4.20 11.80
CA GLY A 51 -15.83 3.25 11.53
C GLY A 51 -15.55 1.80 11.95
N LEU A 52 -14.42 1.50 12.61
CA LEU A 52 -14.03 0.15 13.04
C LEU A 52 -14.00 -0.90 11.92
N ARG A 53 -13.90 -0.49 10.65
CA ARG A 53 -13.95 -1.41 9.51
C ARG A 53 -12.69 -2.26 9.34
N SER A 54 -11.58 -1.86 9.96
CA SER A 54 -10.35 -2.65 9.94
C SER A 54 -10.34 -3.63 11.11
N SER A 55 -10.46 -4.92 10.81
CA SER A 55 -10.47 -5.95 11.84
C SER A 55 -9.10 -6.11 12.49
N ARG A 56 -9.10 -6.20 13.82
CA ARG A 56 -7.90 -6.38 14.66
C ARG A 56 -7.55 -7.86 14.88
N TRP A 57 -8.41 -8.74 14.38
CA TRP A 57 -8.31 -10.18 14.62
C TRP A 57 -7.09 -10.78 13.93
N ARG A 58 -6.93 -10.55 12.62
CA ARG A 58 -5.79 -11.08 11.87
C ARG A 58 -5.24 -10.06 10.90
N TRP A 59 -3.95 -9.77 11.06
CA TRP A 59 -3.19 -8.97 10.11
C TRP A 59 -2.17 -9.83 9.40
N ARG A 60 -1.91 -9.42 8.18
CA ARG A 60 -0.95 -10.03 7.29
C ARG A 60 0.08 -9.01 6.86
N LEU A 61 1.35 -9.36 7.02
CA LEU A 61 2.47 -8.55 6.57
C LEU A 61 3.15 -9.20 5.38
N ASP A 62 3.40 -8.40 4.37
CA ASP A 62 4.05 -8.81 3.14
C ASP A 62 5.16 -7.83 2.76
N GLU A 63 6.18 -8.34 2.07
CA GLU A 63 7.33 -7.58 1.60
C GLU A 63 7.48 -7.77 0.09
N VAL A 64 7.30 -6.68 -0.65
CA VAL A 64 7.38 -6.69 -2.11
C VAL A 64 8.64 -5.99 -2.59
N PHE A 65 9.41 -6.69 -3.42
CA PHE A 65 10.54 -6.11 -4.14
C PHE A 65 10.05 -5.19 -5.26
N VAL A 66 10.54 -3.96 -5.27
CA VAL A 66 10.22 -2.94 -6.29
C VAL A 66 11.51 -2.33 -6.84
N THR A 67 11.60 -2.16 -8.15
CA THR A 67 12.81 -1.65 -8.81
C THR A 67 12.63 -0.18 -9.18
N ILE A 68 13.40 0.70 -8.54
CA ILE A 68 13.41 2.15 -8.80
C ILE A 68 14.77 2.54 -9.36
N ILE A 69 14.80 3.05 -10.60
CA ILE A 69 16.04 3.43 -11.33
C ILE A 69 17.12 2.33 -11.22
N GLY A 70 16.76 1.09 -11.55
CA GLY A 70 17.69 -0.04 -11.54
C GLY A 70 18.15 -0.52 -10.15
N LYS A 71 17.66 0.09 -9.05
CA LYS A 71 17.96 -0.34 -7.68
C LYS A 71 16.74 -1.00 -7.04
N THR A 72 16.97 -2.14 -6.39
CA THR A 72 15.94 -2.84 -5.62
C THR A 72 15.63 -2.08 -4.34
N HIS A 73 14.34 -1.91 -4.09
CA HIS A 73 13.77 -1.34 -2.88
C HIS A 73 12.69 -2.29 -2.36
N TYR A 74 12.22 -2.02 -1.15
CA TYR A 74 11.33 -2.91 -0.42
C TYR A 74 10.05 -2.16 -0.06
N LEU A 75 8.91 -2.70 -0.47
CA LEU A 75 7.59 -2.21 -0.12
C LEU A 75 6.99 -3.14 0.94
N TRP A 76 6.95 -2.66 2.17
CA TRP A 76 6.26 -3.28 3.30
C TRP A 76 4.78 -2.97 3.19
N ARG A 77 3.92 -3.98 3.33
CA ARG A 77 2.48 -3.80 3.31
C ARG A 77 1.83 -4.63 4.40
N ALA A 78 0.88 -4.00 5.08
CA ALA A 78 0.04 -4.63 6.08
C ALA A 78 -1.39 -4.65 5.56
N VAL A 79 -2.02 -5.82 5.63
CA VAL A 79 -3.37 -6.08 5.14
C VAL A 79 -4.14 -6.81 6.23
N ASP A 80 -5.43 -6.52 6.40
CA ASP A 80 -6.27 -7.27 7.34
C ASP A 80 -6.86 -8.54 6.71
N HIS A 81 -7.64 -9.29 7.50
CA HIS A 81 -8.31 -10.51 7.04
C HIS A 81 -9.33 -10.29 5.91
N GLU A 82 -9.84 -9.06 5.74
CA GLU A 82 -10.76 -8.65 4.69
C GLU A 82 -10.01 -8.22 3.42
N GLY A 83 -8.67 -8.23 3.43
CA GLY A 83 -7.87 -7.82 2.28
C GLY A 83 -7.71 -6.30 2.20
N GLU A 84 -8.17 -5.56 3.21
CA GLU A 84 -7.97 -4.11 3.29
C GLU A 84 -6.54 -3.80 3.68
N VAL A 85 -5.94 -2.82 3.01
CA VAL A 85 -4.59 -2.36 3.33
C VAL A 85 -4.64 -1.39 4.50
N LEU A 86 -3.96 -1.78 5.57
CA LEU A 86 -3.80 -0.95 6.76
C LEU A 86 -2.70 0.10 6.52
N GLU A 87 -1.50 -0.35 6.12
CA GLU A 87 -0.37 0.54 5.90
C GLU A 87 0.57 0.03 4.80
N SER A 88 1.23 0.96 4.10
CA SER A 88 2.27 0.66 3.11
C SER A 88 3.46 1.60 3.25
N VAL A 89 4.67 1.04 3.30
CA VAL A 89 5.92 1.80 3.49
C VAL A 89 6.99 1.29 2.54
N VAL A 90 7.72 2.20 1.89
CA VAL A 90 8.84 1.89 1.00
C VAL A 90 10.16 2.20 1.70
N THR A 91 11.05 1.22 1.79
CA THR A 91 12.41 1.38 2.32
C THR A 91 13.46 1.02 1.27
N LYS A 92 14.68 1.51 1.48
CA LYS A 92 15.85 1.17 0.65
C LYS A 92 16.45 -0.20 0.99
N ARG A 93 16.24 -0.67 2.22
CA ARG A 93 16.82 -1.90 2.76
C ARG A 93 15.72 -2.68 3.48
N SER A 94 15.81 -4.00 3.38
CA SER A 94 15.06 -4.92 4.22
C SER A 94 15.87 -5.22 5.47
N ASP A 95 15.54 -4.58 6.58
CA ASP A 95 16.21 -4.77 7.86
C ASP A 95 15.19 -4.94 8.99
N CYS A 96 15.59 -5.64 10.05
CA CYS A 96 14.72 -5.87 11.21
C CYS A 96 14.29 -4.55 11.87
N LYS A 97 15.13 -3.51 11.81
CA LYS A 97 14.81 -2.17 12.33
C LYS A 97 13.67 -1.53 11.55
N GLY A 98 13.68 -1.63 10.22
CA GLY A 98 12.61 -1.16 9.36
C GLY A 98 11.30 -1.89 9.62
N ALA A 99 11.36 -3.23 9.71
CA ALA A 99 10.20 -4.07 10.01
C ALA A 99 9.60 -3.74 11.40
N LEU A 100 10.44 -3.57 12.42
CA LEU A 100 10.02 -3.21 13.77
C LEU A 100 9.42 -1.80 13.83
N LYS A 101 10.02 -0.83 13.12
CA LYS A 101 9.43 0.52 13.01
C LYS A 101 8.07 0.49 12.32
N PHE A 102 7.95 -0.28 11.24
CA PHE A 102 6.69 -0.46 10.52
C PHE A 102 5.61 -1.06 11.42
N LEU A 103 5.93 -2.14 12.14
CA LEU A 103 5.05 -2.78 13.11
C LEU A 103 4.59 -1.83 14.23
N ARG A 104 5.51 -1.05 14.81
CA ARG A 104 5.19 -0.08 15.87
C ARG A 104 4.24 1.02 15.38
N GLU A 105 4.49 1.56 14.20
CA GLU A 105 3.61 2.58 13.60
C GLU A 105 2.22 2.01 13.28
N LEU A 106 2.16 0.80 12.75
CA LEU A 106 0.92 0.10 12.46
C LEU A 106 0.08 -0.10 13.72
N MET A 107 0.68 -0.64 14.79
CA MET A 107 -0.01 -0.85 16.06
C MET A 107 -0.42 0.45 16.76
N LYS A 108 0.39 1.50 16.63
CA LYS A 108 0.05 2.83 17.17
C LYS A 108 -1.22 3.40 16.55
N ARG A 109 -1.49 3.09 15.27
CA ARG A 109 -2.64 3.62 14.53
C ARG A 109 -3.87 2.73 14.60
N HIS A 110 -3.69 1.42 14.44
CA HIS A 110 -4.80 0.45 14.36
C HIS A 110 -5.02 -0.33 15.66
N GLY A 111 -4.21 -0.06 16.69
CA GLY A 111 -4.21 -0.78 17.96
C GLY A 111 -3.43 -2.09 17.87
N ARG A 112 -3.49 -2.90 18.92
CA ARG A 112 -2.84 -4.21 18.95
C ARG A 112 -3.64 -5.24 18.15
N VAL A 113 -2.93 -6.09 17.42
CA VAL A 113 -3.44 -7.25 16.66
C VAL A 113 -3.45 -8.51 17.51
N GLU A 114 -4.39 -9.41 17.26
CA GLU A 114 -4.46 -10.72 17.93
C GLU A 114 -3.57 -11.77 17.24
N VAL A 115 -3.70 -11.91 15.91
CA VAL A 115 -2.91 -12.83 15.08
C VAL A 115 -2.16 -12.07 14.00
N LEU A 116 -0.85 -12.27 13.94
CA LEU A 116 0.00 -11.71 12.90
C LEU A 116 0.57 -12.81 12.04
N THR A 117 0.30 -12.68 10.75
CA THR A 117 0.76 -13.61 9.75
C THR A 117 1.80 -12.94 8.88
N THR A 118 2.98 -13.55 8.77
CA THR A 118 4.08 -12.98 7.96
C THR A 118 4.59 -14.02 6.98
N ASP A 119 5.08 -13.55 5.84
CA ASP A 119 5.91 -14.39 4.98
C ASP A 119 7.19 -14.80 5.73
N THR A 120 7.80 -15.92 5.33
CA THR A 120 8.90 -16.61 6.04
C THR A 120 10.24 -15.85 6.06
N LEU A 121 10.21 -14.53 5.87
CA LEU A 121 11.39 -13.68 5.84
C LEU A 121 11.92 -13.39 7.26
N ARG A 122 13.25 -13.54 7.43
CA ARG A 122 13.96 -13.33 8.70
C ARG A 122 13.76 -11.94 9.33
N SER A 123 13.51 -10.92 8.50
CA SER A 123 13.29 -9.52 8.92
C SER A 123 12.08 -9.38 9.84
N TYR A 124 10.99 -10.09 9.54
CA TYR A 124 9.77 -10.06 10.35
C TYR A 124 9.90 -10.89 11.62
N SER A 125 10.48 -12.09 11.56
CA SER A 125 10.59 -12.97 12.73
C SER A 125 11.29 -12.29 13.92
N ALA A 126 12.38 -11.56 13.66
CA ALA A 126 13.08 -10.80 14.70
C ALA A 126 12.23 -9.62 15.22
N ALA A 127 11.54 -8.90 14.33
CA ALA A 127 10.71 -7.77 14.71
C ALA A 127 9.48 -8.19 15.53
N VAL A 128 8.88 -9.34 15.23
CA VAL A 128 7.74 -9.90 15.97
C VAL A 128 8.16 -10.33 17.38
N HIS A 129 9.33 -10.97 17.51
CA HIS A 129 9.91 -11.31 18.80
C HIS A 129 10.09 -10.06 19.69
N ASP A 130 10.63 -8.98 19.12
CA ASP A 130 10.86 -7.72 19.85
C ASP A 130 9.58 -6.96 20.20
N VAL A 131 8.50 -7.15 19.44
CA VAL A 131 7.19 -6.57 19.75
C VAL A 131 6.48 -7.33 20.88
N GLY A 132 6.72 -8.63 20.97
CA GLY A 132 6.25 -9.50 22.06
C GLY A 132 4.74 -9.82 22.02
N HIS A 133 4.37 -11.01 22.51
CA HIS A 133 2.99 -11.39 22.83
C HIS A 133 1.97 -11.18 21.68
N ILE A 134 2.32 -11.62 20.47
CA ILE A 134 1.39 -11.70 19.33
C ILE A 134 1.42 -13.15 18.86
N ASN A 135 0.25 -13.73 18.58
CA ASN A 135 0.20 -15.05 17.97
C ASN A 135 0.77 -14.94 16.56
N HIS A 136 1.98 -15.49 16.37
CA HIS A 136 2.68 -15.45 15.09
C HIS A 136 2.43 -16.76 14.35
N GLU A 137 1.84 -16.66 13.16
CA GLU A 137 1.67 -17.78 12.25
C GLU A 137 2.59 -17.56 11.05
N ALA A 138 3.56 -18.45 10.87
CA ALA A 138 4.33 -18.51 9.63
C ALA A 138 3.47 -19.19 8.56
N GLU A 139 3.22 -18.49 7.47
CA GLU A 139 2.12 -18.86 6.58
C GLU A 139 2.46 -19.98 5.57
N GLY A 140 1.49 -20.84 5.27
CA GLY A 140 1.57 -21.88 4.24
C GLY A 140 1.15 -21.38 2.85
N ARG A 141 1.65 -22.05 1.80
CA ARG A 141 1.55 -21.67 0.36
C ARG A 141 0.15 -21.25 -0.15
N TRP A 142 -0.93 -21.76 0.44
CA TRP A 142 -2.31 -21.53 -0.03
C TRP A 142 -3.00 -20.29 0.54
N ILE A 143 -2.52 -19.76 1.67
CA ILE A 143 -3.11 -18.56 2.29
C ILE A 143 -2.54 -17.30 1.62
N ASN A 144 -1.41 -17.40 0.92
CA ASN A 144 -0.69 -16.29 0.26
C ASN A 144 -1.47 -15.56 -0.85
N ASN A 145 -2.50 -16.21 -1.40
CA ASN A 145 -3.31 -15.66 -2.47
C ASN A 145 -3.93 -14.28 -2.13
N ARG A 146 -4.26 -13.98 -0.88
CA ARG A 146 -4.94 -12.71 -0.54
C ARG A 146 -4.00 -11.51 -0.53
N ALA A 147 -2.82 -11.61 0.08
CA ALA A 147 -1.83 -10.55 -0.05
C ALA A 147 -1.31 -10.44 -1.47
N GLU A 148 -1.10 -11.56 -2.16
CA GLU A 148 -0.69 -11.57 -3.55
C GLU A 148 -1.72 -10.87 -4.45
N ASN A 149 -3.02 -11.12 -4.25
CA ASN A 149 -4.09 -10.41 -4.94
C ASN A 149 -4.08 -8.90 -4.65
N SER A 150 -3.79 -8.50 -3.41
CA SER A 150 -3.66 -7.09 -3.03
C SER A 150 -2.52 -6.39 -3.79
N HIS A 151 -1.52 -7.14 -4.28
CA HIS A 151 -0.40 -6.63 -5.06
C HIS A 151 -0.75 -6.42 -6.53
N LEU A 152 -1.70 -7.17 -7.08
CA LEU A 152 -1.97 -7.18 -8.51
C LEU A 152 -2.36 -5.79 -9.02
N SER A 153 -3.22 -5.07 -8.29
CA SER A 153 -3.66 -3.73 -8.67
C SER A 153 -2.50 -2.72 -8.67
N LEU A 154 -1.65 -2.76 -7.64
CA LEU A 154 -0.43 -1.94 -7.55
C LEU A 154 0.57 -2.27 -8.67
N ARG A 155 0.85 -3.57 -8.92
CA ARG A 155 1.79 -4.02 -9.95
C ARG A 155 1.31 -3.71 -11.37
N ARG A 156 0.02 -3.92 -11.66
CA ARG A 156 -0.59 -3.54 -12.96
C ARG A 156 -0.36 -2.07 -13.24
N ARG A 157 -0.50 -1.23 -12.22
CA ARG A 157 -0.31 0.20 -12.34
C ARG A 157 1.15 0.63 -12.44
N GLU A 158 2.01 0.06 -11.62
CA GLU A 158 3.46 0.30 -11.72
C GLU A 158 3.96 0.02 -13.15
N ARG A 159 3.47 -1.07 -13.78
CA ARG A 159 3.78 -1.40 -15.17
C ARG A 159 3.23 -0.37 -16.16
N ALA A 160 1.97 0.04 -16.02
CA ALA A 160 1.37 1.09 -16.86
C ALA A 160 2.09 2.45 -16.75
N MET A 161 2.76 2.71 -15.61
CA MET A 161 3.54 3.92 -15.36
C MET A 161 5.00 3.82 -15.77
N LEU A 162 5.43 2.71 -16.40
CA LEU A 162 6.83 2.45 -16.76
C LEU A 162 7.78 2.54 -15.55
N ARG A 163 7.31 2.09 -14.38
CA ARG A 163 8.00 2.11 -13.08
C ARG A 163 8.25 3.51 -12.51
N PHE A 164 8.40 3.56 -11.19
CA PHE A 164 8.68 4.80 -10.48
C PHE A 164 10.16 5.19 -10.57
N ARG A 165 10.41 6.49 -10.70
CA ARG A 165 11.77 7.07 -10.68
C ARG A 165 12.21 7.56 -9.30
N ARG A 166 11.30 7.70 -8.33
CA ARG A 166 11.61 8.22 -6.99
C ARG A 166 10.85 7.45 -5.92
N ILE A 167 11.51 7.19 -4.78
CA ILE A 167 10.91 6.52 -3.61
C ILE A 167 9.69 7.29 -3.11
N LEU A 168 9.80 8.63 -2.98
CA LEU A 168 8.69 9.46 -2.50
C LEU A 168 7.45 9.37 -3.41
N SER A 169 7.66 9.26 -4.72
CA SER A 169 6.56 9.07 -5.67
C SER A 169 5.88 7.72 -5.49
N LEU A 170 6.66 6.64 -5.29
CA LEU A 170 6.11 5.31 -5.01
C LEU A 170 5.41 5.27 -3.65
N GLN A 171 6.01 5.84 -2.60
CA GLN A 171 5.42 5.90 -1.26
C GLN A 171 4.07 6.61 -1.29
N LYS A 172 4.02 7.80 -1.91
CA LYS A 172 2.79 8.57 -2.05
C LYS A 172 1.75 7.80 -2.86
N PHE A 173 2.19 7.17 -3.95
CA PHE A 173 1.32 6.37 -4.78
C PHE A 173 0.74 5.17 -4.02
N ALA A 174 1.58 4.38 -3.36
CA ALA A 174 1.16 3.22 -2.58
C ALA A 174 0.16 3.60 -1.49
N ALA A 175 0.41 4.70 -0.77
CA ALA A 175 -0.46 5.15 0.31
C ALA A 175 -1.82 5.71 -0.15
N VAL A 176 -1.91 6.33 -1.33
CA VAL A 176 -3.19 6.85 -1.85
C VAL A 176 -3.94 5.78 -2.63
N HIS A 177 -3.22 4.96 -3.40
CA HIS A 177 -3.81 3.88 -4.17
C HIS A 177 -4.44 2.83 -3.28
N SER A 178 -3.78 2.45 -2.18
CA SER A 178 -4.33 1.48 -1.23
C SER A 178 -5.66 1.97 -0.65
N SER A 179 -5.70 3.20 -0.12
CA SER A 179 -6.91 3.76 0.48
C SER A 179 -8.06 3.93 -0.52
N ALA A 180 -7.76 4.27 -1.77
CA ALA A 180 -8.80 4.42 -2.79
C ALA A 180 -9.30 3.08 -3.34
N HIS A 181 -8.40 2.11 -3.58
CA HIS A 181 -8.77 0.80 -4.12
C HIS A 181 -9.72 0.07 -3.18
N ASP A 182 -9.40 0.05 -1.90
CA ASP A 182 -10.19 -0.63 -0.87
C ASP A 182 -11.51 0.10 -0.55
N HIS A 183 -11.68 1.37 -0.97
CA HIS A 183 -12.92 2.11 -0.72
C HIS A 183 -14.00 1.81 -1.78
N PHE A 184 -13.58 1.40 -2.98
CA PHE A 184 -14.48 1.19 -4.13
C PHE A 184 -14.72 -0.29 -4.46
N ASN A 185 -14.09 -1.20 -3.73
CA ASN A 185 -14.27 -2.65 -3.80
C ASN A 185 -14.84 -3.13 -2.48
#